data_AF-W4ICK4-F1
#
_entry.id   AF-W4ICK4-F1
#
_cell.length_a   1.000
_cell.length_b   1.000
_cell.length_c   1.000
_cell.angle_alpha   90.00
_cell.angle_beta   90.00
_cell.angle_gamma   90.00
#
_symmetry.space_group_name_H-M   'P 1'
#
loop_
_entity.id
_entity.type
_entity.pdbx_description
1 polymer ?
#
loop_
_entity_poly.entity_id
_entity_poly.type
_entity_poly.pdbx_seq_one_letter_code
_entity_poly.pdbx_strand_id
1 'polypeptide(L)'
;MEPGYYRGDTLALYHPPKIHAGDVVVYQINGRDIPIVHRILSLHTSKDNKFHLLSKGDNNNIDDRGLYDPHQYWLENEHVLGLSVGYTPYIGILTIWINEYPVVKWAIVSIMLIMILLGYE
;
A
#
# COMPACT_ATOMS: atom_id res chain seq x y z
N MET A 1 -7.00 -1.27 5.98
CA MET A 1 -6.61 -1.95 7.25
C MET A 1 -7.30 -1.23 8.39
N GLU A 2 -8.63 -1.16 8.35
CA GLU A 2 -9.36 -0.53 9.45
C GLU A 2 -9.26 -1.42 10.69
N PRO A 3 -9.19 -0.86 11.91
CA PRO A 3 -9.22 0.58 12.24
C PRO A 3 -7.84 1.27 12.24
N GLY A 4 -6.74 0.57 11.91
CA GLY A 4 -5.38 1.12 12.01
C GLY A 4 -5.00 2.10 10.90
N TYR A 5 -5.41 1.81 9.67
CA TYR A 5 -5.17 2.66 8.50
C TYR A 5 -6.43 2.83 7.68
N TYR A 6 -6.66 4.06 7.25
CA TYR A 6 -7.81 4.47 6.46
C TYR A 6 -7.43 4.84 5.03
N ARG A 7 -8.43 4.90 4.17
CA ARG A 7 -8.26 5.39 2.81
C ARG A 7 -7.79 6.84 2.83
N GLY A 8 -6.67 7.10 2.16
CA GLY A 8 -6.05 8.43 2.11
C GLY A 8 -4.90 8.63 3.08
N ASP A 9 -4.59 7.64 3.91
CA ASP A 9 -3.37 7.63 4.71
C ASP A 9 -2.16 7.30 3.84
N THR A 10 -1.06 8.03 4.03
CA THR A 10 0.21 7.77 3.34
C THR A 10 1.14 7.02 4.30
N LEU A 11 1.66 5.86 3.88
CA LEU A 11 2.50 5.00 4.72
C LEU A 11 3.99 5.28 4.48
N ALA A 12 4.76 5.31 5.57
CA ALA A 12 6.21 5.30 5.52
C ALA A 12 6.70 3.85 5.61
N LEU A 13 7.42 3.41 4.57
CA LEU A 13 7.91 2.04 4.47
C LEU A 13 9.39 1.95 4.84
N TYR A 14 9.73 0.87 5.54
CA TYR A 14 11.10 0.51 5.86
C TYR A 14 11.33 -0.98 5.60
N HIS A 15 12.53 -1.33 5.14
CA HIS A 15 12.94 -2.72 4.92
C HIS A 15 13.89 -3.14 6.04
N PRO A 16 13.38 -3.68 7.17
CA PRO A 16 14.24 -4.19 8.21
C PRO A 16 14.90 -5.52 7.79
N PRO A 17 16.09 -5.85 8.34
CA PRO A 17 16.77 -7.12 8.08
C PRO A 17 16.03 -8.33 8.69
N LYS A 18 15.10 -8.09 9.61
CA LYS A 18 14.27 -9.11 10.25
C LYS A 18 12.83 -8.62 10.33
N ILE A 19 11.92 -9.51 9.99
CA ILE A 19 10.47 -9.29 10.05
C ILE A 19 9.91 -10.20 11.14
N HIS A 20 8.82 -9.80 11.79
CA HIS A 20 8.17 -10.57 12.84
C HIS A 20 6.68 -10.76 12.55
N ALA A 21 6.09 -11.79 13.15
CA ALA A 21 4.64 -11.91 13.19
C ALA A 21 4.04 -10.72 13.98
N GLY A 22 2.97 -10.14 13.47
CA GLY A 22 2.35 -8.93 14.00
C GLY A 22 2.76 -7.63 13.30
N ASP A 23 3.86 -7.62 12.53
CA ASP A 23 4.26 -6.46 11.75
C ASP A 23 3.24 -6.16 10.63
N VAL A 24 3.11 -4.88 10.28
CA VAL A 24 2.30 -4.45 9.14
C VAL A 24 3.16 -4.47 7.89
N VAL A 25 2.84 -5.36 6.96
CA VAL A 25 3.58 -5.56 5.72
C VAL A 25 2.83 -4.95 4.55
N VAL A 26 3.57 -4.28 3.68
CA VAL A 26 3.10 -3.85 2.37
C VAL A 26 3.71 -4.79 1.35
N TYR A 27 2.85 -5.44 0.58
CA TYR A 27 3.26 -6.42 -0.42
C TYR A 27 2.48 -6.19 -1.72
N GLN A 28 3.05 -6.68 -2.80
CA GLN A 28 2.45 -6.64 -4.13
C GLN A 28 2.45 -8.04 -4.71
N ILE A 29 1.31 -8.40 -5.30
CA ILE A 29 1.12 -9.68 -5.97
C ILE A 29 1.35 -9.46 -7.47
N ASN A 30 1.88 -10.47 -8.16
CA ASN A 30 2.12 -10.36 -9.58
C ASN A 30 0.79 -10.15 -10.34
N GLY A 31 0.75 -9.19 -11.26
CA GLY A 31 -0.47 -8.87 -12.00
C GLY A 31 -1.48 -7.98 -11.26
N ARG A 32 -1.16 -7.49 -10.06
CA ARG A 32 -1.88 -6.38 -9.43
C ARG A 32 -0.98 -5.15 -9.31
N ASP A 33 -1.45 -4.03 -9.87
CA ASP A 33 -0.71 -2.76 -9.83
C ASP A 33 -0.80 -2.06 -8.46
N ILE A 34 -1.82 -2.40 -7.65
CA ILE A 34 -2.08 -1.75 -6.37
C ILE A 34 -1.52 -2.63 -5.25
N PRO A 35 -0.55 -2.13 -4.45
CA PRO A 35 -0.02 -2.87 -3.32
C PRO A 35 -1.04 -3.01 -2.20
N ILE A 36 -0.94 -4.09 -1.46
CA ILE A 36 -1.82 -4.46 -0.35
C ILE A 36 -1.06 -4.27 0.96
N VAL A 37 -1.74 -3.68 1.93
CA VAL A 37 -1.20 -3.42 3.26
C VAL A 37 -1.96 -4.31 4.22
N HIS A 38 -1.33 -5.30 4.85
CA HIS A 38 -1.96 -6.20 5.83
C HIS A 38 -1.01 -6.58 6.97
N ARG A 39 -1.53 -7.25 8.02
CA ARG A 39 -0.72 -7.69 9.16
C ARG A 39 -0.19 -9.09 8.93
N ILE A 40 1.06 -9.33 9.30
CA ILE A 40 1.64 -10.68 9.27
C ILE A 40 1.00 -11.50 10.38
N LEU A 41 0.26 -12.54 9.99
CA LEU A 41 -0.34 -13.51 10.90
C LEU A 41 0.65 -14.60 11.29
N SER A 42 1.45 -15.08 10.34
CA SER A 42 2.44 -16.14 10.58
C SER A 42 3.66 -15.95 9.68
N LEU A 43 4.83 -16.25 10.22
CA LEU A 43 6.11 -16.10 9.55
C LEU A 43 6.92 -17.40 9.74
N HIS A 44 7.39 -17.96 8.63
CA HIS A 44 8.29 -19.10 8.62
C HIS A 44 9.55 -18.71 7.86
N THR A 45 10.72 -18.88 8.46
CA THR A 45 12.00 -18.63 7.81
C THR A 45 12.66 -19.95 7.47
N SER A 46 12.94 -20.17 6.19
CA SER A 46 13.69 -21.33 5.70
C SER A 46 15.19 -21.19 6.02
N LYS A 47 15.94 -22.30 5.96
CA LYS A 47 17.40 -22.32 6.13
C LYS A 47 18.15 -21.44 5.13
N ASP A 48 17.53 -21.18 3.97
CA ASP A 48 18.07 -20.36 2.89
C ASP A 48 17.75 -18.86 3.04
N ASN A 49 17.40 -18.39 4.25
CA ASN A 49 16.95 -17.02 4.56
C ASN A 49 15.71 -16.55 3.79
N LYS A 50 14.99 -17.44 3.11
CA LYS A 50 13.68 -17.12 2.53
C LYS A 50 12.62 -17.08 3.62
N PHE A 51 11.93 -15.96 3.77
CA PHE A 51 10.72 -15.91 4.57
C PHE A 51 9.47 -16.24 3.75
N HIS A 52 8.60 -17.03 4.36
CA HIS A 52 7.25 -17.34 3.90
C HIS A 52 6.29 -16.75 4.92
N LEU A 53 5.53 -15.74 4.52
CA LEU A 53 4.60 -15.06 5.40
C LEU A 53 3.15 -15.24 4.94
N LEU A 54 2.27 -15.31 5.92
CA LEU A 54 0.82 -15.28 5.74
C LEU A 54 0.32 -13.96 6.29
N SER A 55 -0.33 -13.17 5.45
CA SER A 55 -0.91 -11.89 5.84
C SER A 55 -2.42 -12.01 6.04
N LYS A 56 -2.97 -11.10 6.84
CA LYS A 56 -4.41 -10.95 7.07
C LYS A 56 -4.75 -9.49 7.31
N GLY A 57 -5.87 -9.04 6.75
CA GLY A 57 -6.46 -7.74 7.09
C GLY A 57 -6.98 -7.69 8.53
N ASP A 58 -6.71 -6.60 9.24
CA ASP A 58 -7.11 -6.40 10.64
C ASP A 58 -8.64 -6.54 10.81
N ASN A 59 -9.44 -6.03 9.86
CA ASN A 59 -10.91 -6.14 9.86
C ASN A 59 -11.48 -7.33 9.08
N ASN A 60 -10.64 -8.23 8.56
CA ASN A 60 -11.12 -9.39 7.78
C ASN A 60 -11.30 -10.61 8.67
N ASN A 61 -12.26 -11.48 8.38
CA ASN A 61 -12.45 -12.75 9.11
C ASN A 61 -11.60 -13.90 8.53
N ILE A 62 -11.05 -13.72 7.33
CA ILE A 62 -10.33 -14.74 6.57
C ILE A 62 -8.91 -14.20 6.29
N ASP A 63 -7.95 -15.10 6.14
CA ASP A 63 -6.60 -14.77 5.69
C ASP A 63 -6.55 -14.36 4.20
N ASP A 64 -5.41 -13.85 3.76
CA ASP A 64 -5.27 -13.30 2.41
C ASP A 64 -4.97 -14.33 1.32
N ARG A 65 -5.01 -15.65 1.62
CA ARG A 65 -4.67 -16.67 0.60
C ARG A 65 -5.58 -16.61 -0.62
N GLY A 66 -6.82 -16.17 -0.46
CA GLY A 66 -7.74 -15.95 -1.57
C GLY A 66 -7.37 -14.77 -2.47
N LEU A 67 -6.48 -13.88 -2.03
CA LEU A 67 -6.00 -12.74 -2.81
C LEU A 67 -4.73 -13.06 -3.60
N TYR A 68 -3.94 -14.04 -3.15
CA TYR A 68 -2.67 -14.46 -3.77
C TYR A 68 -2.87 -15.07 -5.15
N ASP A 69 -1.77 -15.24 -5.90
CA ASP A 69 -1.82 -15.87 -7.21
C ASP A 69 -2.29 -17.33 -7.12
N PRO A 70 -2.86 -17.90 -8.20
CA PRO A 70 -3.27 -19.29 -8.22
C PRO A 70 -2.11 -20.23 -7.83
N HIS A 71 -2.35 -21.10 -6.85
CA HIS A 71 -1.36 -22.02 -6.26
C HIS A 71 -0.29 -21.36 -5.37
N GLN A 72 -0.43 -20.07 -5.04
CA GLN A 72 0.41 -19.40 -4.06
C GLN A 72 -0.27 -19.40 -2.67
N TYR A 73 0.39 -20.00 -1.69
CA TYR A 73 -0.13 -20.09 -0.31
C TYR A 73 0.59 -19.17 0.69
N TRP A 74 1.76 -18.66 0.30
CA TRP A 74 2.64 -17.85 1.13
C TRP A 74 3.22 -16.72 0.29
N LEU A 75 3.39 -15.56 0.91
CA LEU A 75 4.15 -14.45 0.35
C LEU A 75 5.64 -14.68 0.61
N GLU A 76 6.44 -14.51 -0.43
CA GLU A 76 7.89 -14.60 -0.38
C GLU A 76 8.54 -13.21 -0.36
N ASN A 77 9.84 -13.16 -0.13
CA ASN A 77 10.66 -11.94 -0.05
C ASN A 77 10.43 -10.98 -1.23
N GLU A 78 10.28 -11.53 -2.43
CA GLU A 78 10.14 -10.79 -3.68
C GLU A 78 8.83 -9.99 -3.75
N HIS A 79 7.80 -10.44 -3.03
CA HIS A 79 6.49 -9.80 -3.02
C HIS A 79 6.42 -8.66 -1.99
N VAL A 80 7.36 -8.59 -1.05
CA VAL A 80 7.32 -7.61 0.04
C VAL A 80 7.98 -6.31 -0.40
N LEU A 81 7.21 -5.22 -0.37
CA LEU A 81 7.67 -3.86 -0.64
C LEU A 81 8.18 -3.14 0.62
N GLY A 82 7.98 -3.72 1.80
CA GLY A 82 8.48 -3.19 3.08
C GLY A 82 7.46 -3.29 4.20
N LEU A 83 7.88 -2.88 5.40
CA LEU A 83 7.03 -2.77 6.57
C LEU A 83 6.60 -1.33 6.80
N SER A 84 5.35 -1.14 7.22
CA SER A 84 4.85 0.16 7.64
C SER A 84 5.39 0.50 9.03
N VAL A 85 6.22 1.54 9.12
CA VAL A 85 6.78 2.06 10.39
C VAL A 85 6.04 3.28 10.92
N GLY A 86 5.22 3.90 10.09
CA GLY A 86 4.45 5.08 10.42
C GLY A 86 3.54 5.47 9.27
N TYR A 87 2.65 6.43 9.53
CA TYR A 87 1.77 6.97 8.51
C TYR A 87 1.47 8.44 8.76
N THR A 88 1.07 9.13 7.71
CA THR A 88 0.54 10.49 7.80
C THR A 88 -0.89 10.50 7.29
N PRO A 89 -1.87 10.88 8.13
CA PRO A 89 -3.27 10.78 7.77
C PRO A 89 -3.67 11.86 6.76
N TYR A 90 -4.69 11.54 5.96
CA TYR A 90 -5.39 12.44 5.02
C TYR A 90 -4.58 13.00 3.83
N ILE A 91 -3.25 12.93 3.81
CA ILE A 91 -2.42 13.48 2.73
C ILE A 91 -2.81 12.87 1.37
N GLY A 92 -3.03 11.56 1.32
CA GLY A 92 -3.39 10.85 0.09
C GLY A 92 -4.77 11.23 -0.45
N ILE A 93 -5.65 11.86 0.35
CA ILE A 93 -6.98 12.29 -0.10
C ILE A 93 -6.87 13.30 -1.25
N LEU A 94 -5.88 14.20 -1.20
CA LEU A 94 -5.66 15.17 -2.28
C LEU A 94 -5.37 14.48 -3.61
N THR A 95 -4.47 13.51 -3.60
CA THR A 95 -4.13 12.70 -4.78
C THR A 95 -5.33 11.89 -5.27
N ILE A 96 -6.10 11.32 -4.35
CA ILE A 96 -7.33 10.59 -4.66
C ILE A 96 -8.33 11.51 -5.36
N TRP A 97 -8.60 12.71 -4.83
CA TRP A 97 -9.56 13.64 -5.44
C TRP A 97 -9.16 14.07 -6.84
N ILE A 98 -7.88 14.37 -7.07
CA ILE A 98 -7.38 14.76 -8.39
C ILE A 98 -7.55 13.62 -9.42
N ASN A 99 -7.38 12.36 -8.99
CA ASN A 99 -7.54 11.20 -9.86
C ASN A 99 -9.00 10.77 -10.04
N GLU A 100 -9.84 10.85 -9.00
CA GLU A 100 -11.25 10.41 -9.05
C GLU A 100 -12.19 11.43 -9.68
N TYR A 101 -11.88 12.72 -9.59
CA TYR A 101 -12.69 13.79 -10.15
C TYR A 101 -11.96 14.50 -11.29
N PRO A 102 -12.15 14.08 -12.57
CA PRO A 102 -11.51 14.70 -13.72
C PRO A 102 -11.75 16.21 -13.79
N VAL A 103 -12.90 16.70 -13.32
CA VAL A 103 -13.23 18.13 -13.27
C VAL A 103 -12.22 18.93 -12.44
N VAL A 104 -11.76 18.39 -11.30
CA VAL A 104 -10.76 19.05 -10.45
C VAL A 104 -9.44 19.16 -11.20
N LYS A 105 -9.02 18.07 -11.88
CA LYS A 105 -7.83 18.06 -12.71
C LYS A 105 -7.89 19.11 -13.82
N TRP A 106 -9.00 19.17 -14.56
CA TRP A 106 -9.18 20.15 -15.63
C TRP A 106 -9.24 21.59 -15.09
N ALA A 107 -9.90 21.83 -13.96
CA ALA A 107 -9.95 23.13 -13.32
C ALA A 107 -8.54 23.64 -12.96
N ILE A 108 -7.69 22.79 -12.38
CA ILE A 108 -6.29 23.14 -12.06
C ILE A 108 -5.53 23.51 -13.34
N VAL A 109 -5.62 22.69 -14.39
CA VAL A 109 -4.95 22.96 -15.67
C VAL A 109 -5.45 24.27 -16.31
N SER A 110 -6.76 24.54 -16.26
CA SER A 110 -7.33 25.78 -16.77
C SER A 110 -6.87 27.01 -15.99
N ILE A 111 -6.81 26.93 -14.65
CA ILE A 111 -6.29 28.01 -13.81
C ILE A 111 -4.82 28.28 -14.14
N MET A 112 -4.00 27.24 -14.25
CA MET A 112 -2.59 27.37 -14.64
C MET A 112 -2.44 28.06 -16.01
N LEU A 113 -3.24 27.64 -17.00
CA LEU A 113 -3.25 28.26 -18.32
C LEU A 113 -3.64 29.75 -18.26
N ILE A 114 -4.66 30.10 -17.47
CA ILE A 114 -5.10 31.47 -17.29
C ILE A 114 -4.01 32.32 -16.60
N MET A 115 -3.33 31.80 -15.58
CA MET A 115 -2.23 32.51 -14.91
C MET A 115 -1.10 32.83 -15.89
N ILE A 116 -0.71 31.84 -16.71
CA ILE A 116 0.29 32.02 -17.77
C ILE A 116 -0.15 33.09 -18.77
N LEU A 117 -1.41 33.05 -19.22
CA LEU A 117 -1.96 34.03 -20.17
C LEU A 117 -2.07 35.44 -19.59
N LEU A 118 -2.28 35.57 -18.27
CA LEU A 118 -2.33 36.86 -17.58
C LEU A 118 -0.94 37.42 -17.24
N GLY A 119 0.14 36.70 -17.56
CA GLY A 119 1.52 37.17 -17.32
C GLY A 119 1.91 37.23 -15.84
N TYR A 120 1.18 36.53 -14.97
CA TYR A 120 1.63 36.27 -13.61
C TYR A 120 2.66 35.14 -13.70
N GLU A 121 3.95 35.51 -13.71
CA GLU A 121 5.07 34.56 -13.48
C GLU A 121 5.00 33.93 -12.09
#